data_AF-A0A1M7CWN6-F1
#
_entry.id   AF-A0A1M7CWN6-F1
#
_cell.length_a   1.000
_cell.length_b   1.000
_cell.length_c   1.000
_cell.angle_alpha   90.00
_cell.angle_beta   90.00
_cell.angle_gamma   90.00
#
_symmetry.space_group_name_H-M   'P 1'
#
loop_
_entity.id
_entity.type
_entity.pdbx_description
1 polymer ?
#
loop_
_entity_poly.entity_id
_entity_poly.type
_entity_poly.pdbx_seq_one_letter_code
_entity_poly.pdbx_strand_id
1 'polypeptide(L)'
;MQTKKPSGLDTPSGLLRLVGHAAMGVAMGLGFALVLVLMERSGIATVYDHGESRGSLESVGTLVLSFGIGATLTGLVFMMTEDN
;
A
#
# COMPACT_ATOMS: atom_id res chain seq x y z
N MET A 1 2.33 -37.88 14.77
CA MET A 1 2.88 -36.56 14.40
C MET A 1 1.99 -36.00 13.30
N GLN A 2 1.13 -35.03 13.64
CA GLN A 2 0.22 -34.38 12.69
C GLN A 2 1.04 -33.41 11.82
N THR A 3 1.12 -33.69 10.53
CA THR A 3 1.72 -32.79 9.54
C THR A 3 0.84 -31.55 9.44
N LYS A 4 1.39 -30.39 9.83
CA LYS A 4 0.71 -29.09 9.72
C LYS A 4 0.10 -28.92 8.32
N LYS A 5 -1.17 -28.50 8.29
CA LYS A 5 -1.94 -28.13 7.10
C LYS A 5 -1.16 -27.14 6.21
N PRO A 6 -1.41 -27.15 4.89
CA PRO A 6 -0.81 -26.17 3.99
C PRO A 6 -1.28 -24.78 4.42
N SER A 7 -0.33 -23.89 4.73
CA SER A 7 -0.60 -22.46 4.87
C SER A 7 -1.41 -22.01 3.67
N GLY A 8 -2.48 -21.23 3.84
CA GLY A 8 -3.25 -20.72 2.70
C GLY A 8 -2.38 -20.02 1.64
N LEU A 9 -1.19 -19.54 2.04
CA LEU A 9 -0.15 -18.94 1.20
C LEU A 9 0.45 -19.88 0.14
N ASP A 10 0.47 -21.19 0.38
CA ASP A 10 0.94 -22.20 -0.59
C ASP A 10 -0.10 -22.48 -1.68
N THR A 11 -1.32 -21.96 -1.54
CA THR A 11 -2.36 -22.09 -2.55
C THR A 11 -2.37 -20.88 -3.48
N PRO A 12 -2.55 -21.08 -4.80
CA PRO A 12 -2.59 -19.98 -5.76
C PRO A 12 -3.72 -18.98 -5.45
N SER A 13 -4.85 -19.44 -4.92
CA SER A 13 -5.97 -18.59 -4.48
C SER A 13 -5.60 -17.68 -3.32
N GLY A 14 -4.79 -18.18 -2.39
CA GLY A 14 -4.29 -17.42 -1.26
C GLY A 14 -3.30 -16.33 -1.66
N LEU A 15 -2.36 -16.67 -2.55
CA LEU A 15 -1.44 -15.70 -3.12
C LEU A 15 -2.18 -14.59 -3.89
N LEU A 16 -3.23 -14.94 -4.65
CA LEU A 16 -4.08 -13.97 -5.35
C LEU A 16 -4.83 -13.03 -4.37
N ARG A 17 -5.35 -13.54 -3.24
CA ARG A 17 -5.99 -12.70 -2.21
C ARG A 17 -5.00 -11.71 -1.59
N LEU A 18 -3.75 -12.14 -1.36
CA LEU A 18 -2.69 -11.28 -0.82
C LEU A 18 -2.25 -10.21 -1.82
N VAL A 19 -2.07 -10.58 -3.09
CA VAL A 19 -1.81 -9.63 -4.19
C VAL A 19 -2.96 -8.63 -4.33
N GLY A 20 -4.21 -9.07 -4.17
CA GLY A 20 -5.38 -8.19 -4.16
C GLY A 20 -5.33 -7.13 -3.04
N HIS A 21 -4.92 -7.53 -1.84
CA HIS A 21 -4.73 -6.59 -0.72
C HIS A 21 -3.58 -5.61 -0.99
N ALA A 22 -2.46 -6.09 -1.51
CA ALA A 22 -1.35 -5.24 -1.91
C ALA A 22 -1.78 -4.20 -2.98
N ALA A 23 -2.51 -4.65 -4.02
CA ALA A 23 -3.01 -3.80 -5.08
C ALA A 23 -4.02 -2.76 -4.57
N MET A 24 -4.93 -3.14 -3.67
CA MET A 24 -5.85 -2.22 -3.00
C MET A 24 -5.09 -1.15 -2.22
N GLY A 25 -4.05 -1.54 -1.49
CA GLY A 25 -3.22 -0.61 -0.72
C GLY A 25 -2.46 0.38 -1.62
N VAL A 26 -1.84 -0.12 -2.68
CA VAL A 26 -1.16 0.72 -3.68
C VAL A 26 -2.13 1.71 -4.33
N ALA A 27 -3.34 1.28 -4.68
CA ALA A 27 -4.36 2.13 -5.29
C ALA A 27 -4.82 3.26 -4.34
N MET A 28 -5.07 2.95 -3.07
CA MET A 28 -5.37 3.95 -2.04
C MET A 28 -4.21 4.95 -1.85
N GLY A 29 -2.98 4.45 -1.77
CA GLY A 29 -1.79 5.28 -1.66
C GLY A 29 -1.61 6.23 -2.85
N LEU A 30 -1.84 5.74 -4.08
CA LEU A 30 -1.81 6.57 -5.30
C LEU A 30 -2.90 7.63 -5.27
N GLY A 31 -4.13 7.27 -4.90
CA GLY A 31 -5.25 8.20 -4.80
C GLY A 31 -4.98 9.31 -3.79
N PHE A 32 -4.46 8.97 -2.62
CA PHE A 32 -4.10 9.93 -1.59
C PHE A 32 -2.97 10.87 -2.03
N ALA A 33 -1.91 10.33 -2.64
CA ALA A 33 -0.83 11.12 -3.21
C ALA A 33 -1.32 12.10 -4.29
N LEU A 34 -2.24 11.65 -5.15
CA LEU A 34 -2.83 12.48 -6.21
C LEU A 34 -3.66 13.62 -5.63
N VAL A 35 -4.41 13.38 -4.55
CA VAL A 35 -5.11 14.44 -3.79
C VAL A 35 -4.12 15.46 -3.23
N LEU A 36 -3.02 15.03 -2.63
CA LEU A 36 -2.00 15.95 -2.09
C LEU A 36 -1.38 16.82 -3.18
N VAL A 37 -1.02 16.23 -4.33
CA VAL A 37 -0.47 16.98 -5.48
C VAL A 37 -1.48 17.99 -6.02
N LEU A 38 -2.77 17.61 -6.12
CA LEU A 38 -3.82 18.53 -6.56
C LEU A 38 -4.04 19.67 -5.55
N MET A 39 -3.92 19.38 -4.25
CA MET A 39 -4.09 20.34 -3.17
C MET A 39 -2.92 21.35 -3.09
N GLU A 40 -1.70 20.86 -3.31
CA GLU A 40 -0.49 21.68 -3.48
C GLU A 40 -0.62 22.60 -4.71
N ARG A 41 -1.00 22.02 -5.87
CA ARG A 41 -1.23 22.79 -7.11
C ARG A 41 -2.35 23.82 -7.00
N SER A 42 -3.36 23.57 -6.16
CA SER A 42 -4.48 24.48 -5.95
C SER A 42 -4.14 25.66 -5.03
N GLY A 43 -2.90 25.76 -4.56
CA GLY A 43 -2.43 26.91 -3.77
C GLY A 43 -2.89 26.91 -2.31
N ILE A 44 -3.44 25.79 -1.82
CA ILE A 44 -3.84 25.65 -0.39
C ILE A 44 -2.59 25.44 0.49
N ALA A 45 -1.48 25.01 -0.10
CA ALA A 45 -0.16 24.98 0.53
C ALA A 45 0.70 26.15 0.04
N THR A 46 0.51 27.34 0.61
CA THR A 46 1.42 28.47 0.41
C THR A 46 2.67 28.33 1.29
N VAL A 47 3.65 27.49 0.93
CA VAL A 47 4.97 27.51 1.59
C VAL A 47 6.08 27.14 0.59
N TYR A 48 6.79 28.18 0.13
CA TYR A 48 8.20 28.21 -0.30
C TYR A 48 8.65 27.41 -1.55
N ASP A 49 8.61 28.09 -2.69
CA ASP A 49 9.79 28.64 -3.38
C ASP A 49 11.13 27.85 -3.36
N HIS A 50 11.63 27.54 -4.57
CA HIS A 50 12.97 27.04 -4.97
C HIS A 50 13.30 25.52 -4.90
N GLY A 51 12.92 24.76 -5.94
CA GLY A 51 13.74 23.64 -6.44
C GLY A 51 13.26 22.19 -6.23
N GLU A 52 12.04 21.97 -5.76
CA GLU A 52 11.60 20.70 -5.12
C GLU A 52 11.00 19.58 -6.02
N SER A 53 11.15 19.62 -7.34
CA SER A 53 10.55 18.57 -8.21
C SER A 53 10.96 17.14 -7.85
N ARG A 54 12.18 16.96 -7.30
CA ARG A 54 12.72 15.66 -6.89
C ARG A 54 12.13 15.15 -5.56
N GLY A 55 11.87 16.04 -4.60
CA GLY A 55 11.35 15.68 -3.28
C GLY A 55 9.87 15.24 -3.32
N SER A 56 9.08 15.83 -4.21
CA SER A 56 7.66 15.50 -4.37
C SER A 56 7.46 14.06 -4.86
N LEU A 57 8.23 13.60 -5.85
CA LEU A 57 8.15 12.22 -6.36
C LEU A 57 8.62 11.18 -5.33
N GLU A 58 9.68 11.49 -4.58
CA GLU A 58 10.16 10.62 -3.51
C GLU A 58 9.11 10.49 -2.39
N SER A 59 8.48 11.60 -2.00
CA SER A 59 7.39 11.63 -1.00
C SER A 59 6.16 10.82 -1.44
N VAL A 60 5.73 10.99 -2.70
CA VAL A 60 4.64 10.20 -3.30
C VAL A 60 4.98 8.72 -3.30
N GLY A 61 6.20 8.36 -3.71
CA GLY A 61 6.67 6.97 -3.69
C GLY A 61 6.62 6.36 -2.29
N THR A 62 7.13 7.06 -1.28
CA THR A 62 7.12 6.61 0.12
C THR A 62 5.69 6.45 0.65
N LEU A 63 4.78 7.36 0.34
CA LEU A 63 3.36 7.28 0.73
C LEU A 63 2.69 6.03 0.13
N VAL A 64 2.86 5.82 -1.17
CA VAL A 64 2.30 4.66 -1.88
C VAL A 64 2.84 3.35 -1.34
N LEU A 65 4.16 3.26 -1.15
CA LEU A 65 4.82 2.08 -0.60
C LEU A 65 4.32 1.78 0.81
N SER A 66 4.19 2.79 1.67
CA SER A 66 3.71 2.63 3.05
C SER A 66 2.29 2.04 3.08
N PHE A 67 1.40 2.55 2.22
CA PHE A 67 0.03 2.07 2.14
C PHE A 67 -0.05 0.64 1.56
N GLY A 68 0.76 0.35 0.54
CA GLY A 68 0.91 -1.00 -0.02
C GLY A 68 1.43 -2.02 1.00
N ILE A 69 2.48 -1.67 1.76
CA ILE A 69 3.04 -2.52 2.83
C ILE A 69 1.98 -2.77 3.91
N GLY A 70 1.31 -1.73 4.39
CA GLY A 70 0.27 -1.85 5.42
C GLY A 70 -0.90 -2.75 4.99
N ALA A 71 -1.40 -2.59 3.76
CA ALA A 71 -2.48 -3.43 3.24
C ALA A 71 -2.03 -4.88 3.04
N THR A 72 -0.79 -5.10 2.57
CA THR A 72 -0.22 -6.45 2.41
C THR A 72 -0.08 -7.15 3.76
N LEU A 73 0.45 -6.47 4.78
CA LEU A 73 0.55 -7.01 6.14
C LEU A 73 -0.83 -7.32 6.72
N THR A 74 -1.81 -6.45 6.50
CA THR A 74 -3.20 -6.66 6.93
C THR A 74 -3.81 -7.90 6.26
N GLY A 75 -3.64 -8.03 4.94
CA GLY A 75 -4.09 -9.21 4.20
C GLY A 75 -3.39 -10.50 4.68
N LEU A 76 -2.10 -10.42 4.99
CA LEU A 76 -1.33 -11.54 5.53
C LEU A 76 -1.85 -11.99 6.90
N VAL A 77 -2.10 -11.06 7.82
CA VAL A 77 -2.63 -11.36 9.16
C VAL A 77 -4.03 -11.96 9.06
N PHE A 78 -4.91 -11.42 8.22
CA PHE A 78 -6.27 -11.95 8.03
C PHE A 78 -6.22 -13.39 7.50
N MET A 79 -5.30 -13.65 6.58
CA MET A 79 -5.14 -14.97 5.99
C MET A 79 -4.54 -16.00 6.96
N MET A 80 -3.60 -15.60 7.82
CA MET A 80 -3.07 -16.45 8.90
C MET A 80 -4.08 -16.76 10.00
N THR A 81 -5.06 -15.87 10.20
CA THR A 81 -6.11 -16.02 11.23
C THR A 81 -7.33 -16.79 10.72
N GLU A 82 -7.59 -16.78 9.41
CA GLU A 82 -8.68 -17.54 8.76
C GLU A 82 -8.37 -19.05 8.61
N ASP A 83 -7.11 -19.45 8.79
CA ASP A 83 -6.65 -20.86 8.78
C ASP A 83 -6.73 -21.55 10.17
N ASN A 84 -7.34 -20.92 11.18
CA ASN A 84 -7.58 -21.48 12.53
C ASN A 84 -9.06 -21.81 12.79
#